data_AF-A0A2V9M0R6-F1
#
_entry.id   AF-A0A2V9M0R6-F1
#
_cell.length_a   1.000
_cell.length_b   1.000
_cell.length_c   1.000
_cell.angle_alpha   90.00
_cell.angle_beta   90.00
_cell.angle_gamma   90.00
#
_symmetry.space_group_name_H-M   'P 1'
#
loop_
_entity.id
_entity.type
_entity.pdbx_description
1 polymer ?
#
loop_
_entity_poly.entity_id
_entity_poly.type
_entity_poly.pdbx_seq_one_letter_code
_entity_poly.pdbx_strand_id
1 'polypeptide(L)'
;MTATHSGSGSGIVRLIFIPSVVTLIITILRLIGELQHWSRVWFNPTAGGGGAIIGITWLAPIFGVYFALKLSGAGEGLERVGRAIMLAVLGLIVMIGGSFMAFAPFIQFPGKLAVGFLLILAAAALQLPAWPALFKTLLAYGYTARIPVALVMFFAIQGHWGTHYDALPPEFPQMSFWPTYVMTALLPQLVFWVAFTVIVGSLFAGIASAIFARRMSVSPAH
;
A
#
# COMPACT_ATOMS: atom_id res chain seq x y z
N MET A 1 -31.38 -25.29 -10.67
CA MET A 1 -29.92 -25.53 -10.60
C MET A 1 -29.23 -24.19 -10.52
N THR A 2 -28.75 -23.83 -9.34
CA THR A 2 -28.09 -22.55 -9.03
C THR A 2 -26.65 -22.59 -9.53
N ALA A 3 -26.34 -21.78 -10.54
CA ALA A 3 -24.96 -21.57 -10.98
C ALA A 3 -24.19 -20.85 -9.88
N THR A 4 -23.17 -21.51 -9.34
CA THR A 4 -22.21 -20.95 -8.41
C THR A 4 -21.30 -19.98 -9.15
N HIS A 5 -21.40 -18.69 -8.84
CA HIS A 5 -20.54 -17.64 -9.39
C HIS A 5 -19.09 -17.81 -8.91
N SER A 6 -18.30 -18.59 -9.63
CA SER A 6 -16.84 -18.73 -9.48
C SER A 6 -16.04 -17.58 -10.15
N GLY A 7 -16.70 -16.47 -10.51
CA GLY A 7 -16.15 -15.46 -11.41
C GLY A 7 -15.31 -14.34 -10.79
N SER A 8 -15.40 -14.07 -9.47
CA SER A 8 -14.80 -12.85 -8.90
C SER A 8 -13.29 -12.96 -8.62
N GLY A 9 -12.80 -14.13 -8.19
CA GLY A 9 -11.39 -14.35 -7.86
C GLY A 9 -10.45 -14.30 -9.06
N SER A 10 -10.88 -14.88 -10.19
CA SER A 10 -10.12 -14.88 -11.45
C SER A 10 -9.94 -13.47 -12.02
N GLY A 11 -10.94 -12.60 -11.87
CA GLY A 11 -10.89 -11.21 -12.32
C GLY A 11 -9.84 -10.38 -11.58
N ILE A 12 -9.81 -10.44 -10.25
CA ILE A 12 -8.84 -9.69 -9.44
C ILE A 12 -7.42 -10.15 -9.73
N VAL A 13 -7.17 -11.45 -9.74
CA VAL A 13 -5.82 -12.01 -9.99
C VAL A 13 -5.30 -11.53 -11.35
N ARG A 14 -6.13 -11.61 -12.39
CA ARG A 14 -5.76 -11.12 -13.73
C ARG A 14 -5.52 -9.61 -13.76
N LEU A 15 -6.31 -8.84 -13.01
CA LEU A 15 -6.19 -7.38 -12.96
C LEU A 15 -4.91 -6.91 -12.27
N ILE A 16 -4.50 -7.60 -11.19
CA ILE A 16 -3.31 -7.20 -10.40
C ILE A 16 -2.01 -7.81 -10.91
N PHE A 17 -2.05 -8.88 -11.72
CA PHE A 17 -0.85 -9.60 -12.16
C PHE A 17 0.25 -8.69 -12.73
N ILE A 18 -0.09 -7.86 -13.73
CA ILE A 18 0.88 -6.94 -14.34
C ILE A 18 1.39 -5.91 -13.32
N PRO A 19 0.53 -5.19 -12.58
CA PRO A 19 0.98 -4.33 -11.47
C PRO A 19 1.91 -5.02 -10.47
N SER A 20 1.61 -6.25 -10.05
CA SER A 20 2.44 -7.02 -9.11
C SER A 20 3.82 -7.33 -9.68
N VAL A 21 3.91 -7.72 -10.97
CA VAL A 21 5.19 -7.97 -11.64
C VAL A 21 6.02 -6.69 -11.75
N VAL A 22 5.40 -5.57 -12.16
CA VAL A 22 6.08 -4.26 -12.23
C VAL A 22 6.62 -3.84 -10.86
N THR A 23 5.83 -4.02 -9.80
CA THR A 23 6.24 -3.73 -8.43
C THR A 23 7.39 -4.60 -7.94
N LEU A 24 7.39 -5.88 -8.31
CA LEU A 24 8.50 -6.79 -8.01
C LEU A 24 9.78 -6.35 -8.73
N ILE A 25 9.70 -6.00 -10.01
CA ILE A 25 10.84 -5.49 -10.78
C ILE A 25 11.42 -4.23 -10.13
N ILE A 26 10.57 -3.27 -9.73
CA ILE A 26 11.03 -2.05 -9.06
C ILE A 26 11.68 -2.35 -7.70
N THR A 27 11.13 -3.30 -6.95
CA THR A 27 11.71 -3.76 -5.68
C THR A 27 13.11 -4.35 -5.89
N ILE A 28 13.28 -5.23 -6.88
CA ILE A 28 14.57 -5.85 -7.19
C ILE A 28 15.56 -4.80 -7.72
N LEU A 29 15.13 -3.93 -8.62
CA LEU A 29 15.95 -2.83 -9.13
C LEU A 29 16.44 -1.94 -7.99
N ARG A 30 15.56 -1.62 -7.05
CA ARG A 30 15.90 -0.83 -5.87
C ARG A 30 16.97 -1.54 -5.02
N LEU A 31 16.76 -2.81 -4.71
CA LEU A 31 17.72 -3.61 -3.95
C LEU A 31 19.10 -3.64 -4.64
N ILE A 32 19.14 -3.93 -5.93
CA ILE A 32 20.40 -3.97 -6.70
C ILE A 32 21.08 -2.60 -6.68
N GLY A 33 20.34 -1.52 -6.91
CA GLY A 33 20.91 -0.18 -6.92
C GLY A 33 21.51 0.23 -5.58
N GLU A 34 20.89 -0.16 -4.46
CA GLU A 34 21.45 0.10 -3.13
C GLU A 34 22.70 -0.74 -2.84
N LEU A 35 22.68 -2.04 -3.20
CA LEU A 35 23.84 -2.93 -3.06
C LEU A 35 25.03 -2.49 -3.93
N GLN A 36 24.77 -1.94 -5.10
CA GLN A 36 25.79 -1.39 -6.00
C GLN A 36 26.13 0.08 -5.71
N HIS A 37 25.60 0.64 -4.62
CA HIS A 37 25.84 2.02 -4.19
C HIS A 37 25.60 3.06 -5.29
N TRP A 38 24.55 2.86 -6.10
CA TRP A 38 24.11 3.84 -7.08
C TRP A 38 23.67 5.15 -6.40
N SER A 39 23.38 6.18 -7.21
CA SER A 39 23.10 7.52 -6.70
C SER A 39 22.00 7.52 -5.63
N ARG A 40 22.31 8.14 -4.48
CA ARG A 40 21.42 8.23 -3.31
C ARG A 40 20.12 9.01 -3.57
N VAL A 41 20.06 9.81 -4.63
CA VAL A 41 18.81 10.46 -5.06
C VAL A 41 17.80 9.41 -5.53
N TRP A 42 18.28 8.36 -6.18
CA TRP A 42 17.46 7.29 -6.76
C TRP A 42 17.33 6.09 -5.82
N PHE A 43 18.40 5.76 -5.07
CA PHE A 43 18.55 4.53 -4.27
C PHE A 43 19.08 4.87 -2.86
N ASN A 44 18.27 5.49 -2.02
CA ASN A 44 18.68 5.93 -0.68
C ASN A 44 18.56 4.79 0.36
N PRO A 45 19.68 4.37 1.00
CA PRO A 45 19.67 3.27 1.98
C PRO A 45 19.23 3.68 3.39
N THR A 46 18.86 4.95 3.63
CA THR A 46 18.41 5.37 4.98
C THR A 46 17.08 4.73 5.38
N ALA A 47 16.83 4.62 6.69
CA ALA A 47 15.57 4.10 7.22
C ALA A 47 14.36 4.84 6.63
N GLY A 48 13.32 4.08 6.26
CA GLY A 48 12.16 4.62 5.54
C GLY A 48 12.43 4.98 4.07
N GLY A 49 13.66 4.75 3.58
CA GLY A 49 14.04 4.92 2.19
C GLY A 49 14.31 6.36 1.77
N GLY A 50 14.39 7.31 2.70
CA GLY A 50 14.87 8.68 2.48
C GLY A 50 14.21 9.49 1.35
N GLY A 51 12.99 9.13 0.94
CA GLY A 51 12.31 9.76 -0.21
C GLY A 51 12.87 9.35 -1.58
N ALA A 52 13.58 8.21 -1.67
CA ALA A 52 14.13 7.70 -2.92
C ALA A 52 13.09 7.65 -4.04
N ILE A 53 13.48 8.12 -5.23
CA ILE A 53 12.59 8.17 -6.40
C ILE A 53 12.25 6.75 -6.88
N ILE A 54 13.22 5.83 -6.88
CA ILE A 54 12.97 4.43 -7.21
C ILE A 54 12.44 3.73 -5.97
N GLY A 55 11.12 3.76 -5.81
CA GLY A 55 10.42 3.15 -4.69
C GLY A 55 8.98 2.80 -5.03
N ILE A 56 8.51 1.67 -4.50
CA ILE A 56 7.15 1.19 -4.78
C ILE A 56 6.06 2.02 -4.09
N THR A 57 6.42 2.92 -3.17
CA THR A 57 5.50 3.87 -2.52
C THR A 57 4.76 4.73 -3.54
N TRP A 58 5.42 5.12 -4.63
CA TRP A 58 4.84 5.93 -5.70
C TRP A 58 3.85 5.17 -6.59
N LEU A 59 3.83 3.83 -6.52
CA LEU A 59 2.94 3.02 -7.34
C LEU A 59 1.52 2.96 -6.80
N ALA A 60 1.31 3.24 -5.51
CA ALA A 60 -0.03 3.28 -4.92
C ALA A 60 -0.98 4.27 -5.63
N PRO A 61 -0.61 5.57 -5.83
CA PRO A 61 -1.47 6.49 -6.57
C PRO A 61 -1.64 6.08 -8.04
N ILE A 62 -0.57 5.62 -8.71
CA ILE A 62 -0.61 5.22 -10.13
C ILE A 62 -1.56 4.04 -10.35
N PHE A 63 -1.40 2.97 -9.57
CA PHE A 63 -2.25 1.79 -9.72
C PHE A 63 -3.64 2.00 -9.15
N GLY A 64 -3.83 2.91 -8.17
CA GLY A 64 -5.15 3.39 -7.79
C GLY A 64 -5.95 3.91 -8.98
N VAL A 65 -5.35 4.80 -9.79
CA VAL A 65 -5.97 5.29 -11.03
C VAL A 65 -6.21 4.16 -12.03
N TYR A 66 -5.21 3.31 -12.29
CA TYR A 66 -5.34 2.19 -13.22
C TYR A 66 -6.50 1.25 -12.85
N PHE A 67 -6.60 0.84 -11.58
CA PHE A 67 -7.67 -0.04 -11.12
C PHE A 67 -9.03 0.65 -11.18
N ALA A 68 -9.10 1.94 -10.85
CA ALA A 68 -10.35 2.71 -10.97
C ALA A 68 -10.90 2.68 -12.39
N LEU A 69 -10.05 2.92 -13.39
CA LEU A 69 -10.44 2.92 -14.79
C LEU A 69 -10.88 1.53 -15.27
N LYS A 70 -10.14 0.47 -14.88
CA LYS A 70 -10.47 -0.91 -15.27
C LYS A 70 -11.78 -1.40 -14.62
N LEU A 71 -11.98 -1.12 -13.35
CA LEU A 71 -13.19 -1.53 -12.62
C LEU A 71 -14.42 -0.73 -13.09
N SER A 72 -14.27 0.58 -13.32
CA SER A 72 -15.36 1.40 -13.85
C SER A 72 -15.79 0.96 -15.25
N GLY A 73 -14.82 0.63 -16.13
CA GLY A 73 -15.11 0.07 -17.45
C GLY A 73 -15.77 -1.31 -17.42
N ALA A 74 -15.67 -2.04 -16.31
CA ALA A 74 -16.34 -3.32 -16.10
C ALA A 74 -17.72 -3.19 -15.41
N GLY A 75 -18.22 -1.97 -15.20
CA GLY A 75 -19.48 -1.73 -14.50
C GLY A 75 -19.40 -1.79 -12.98
N GLU A 76 -18.21 -2.02 -12.41
CA GLU A 76 -17.95 -2.01 -10.96
C GLU A 76 -17.48 -0.62 -10.50
N GLY A 77 -18.03 0.45 -11.09
CA GLY A 77 -17.67 1.83 -10.80
C GLY A 77 -18.17 2.34 -9.44
N LEU A 78 -17.71 3.52 -9.05
CA LEU A 78 -18.21 4.24 -7.88
C LEU A 78 -19.68 4.63 -8.02
N GLU A 79 -20.47 4.40 -6.97
CA GLU A 79 -21.82 4.97 -6.86
C GLU A 79 -21.79 6.47 -6.56
N ARG A 80 -20.87 6.91 -5.67
CA ARG A 80 -20.77 8.29 -5.20
C ARG A 80 -19.32 8.73 -5.04
N VAL A 81 -18.79 9.38 -6.06
CA VAL A 81 -17.39 9.85 -6.12
C VAL A 81 -17.03 10.74 -4.91
N GLY A 82 -17.88 11.70 -4.56
CA GLY A 82 -17.63 12.60 -3.43
C GLY A 82 -17.52 11.88 -2.08
N ARG A 83 -18.37 10.86 -1.85
CA ARG A 83 -18.30 10.03 -0.63
C ARG A 83 -17.00 9.25 -0.56
N ALA A 84 -16.55 8.69 -1.68
CA ALA A 84 -15.29 7.93 -1.70
C ALA A 84 -14.06 8.81 -1.48
N ILE A 85 -14.00 10.00 -2.08
CA ILE A 85 -12.92 10.96 -1.81
C ILE A 85 -12.93 11.36 -0.33
N MET A 86 -14.11 11.70 0.23
CA MET A 86 -14.23 12.06 1.64
C MET A 86 -13.77 10.94 2.58
N LEU A 87 -14.17 9.69 2.32
CA LEU A 87 -13.75 8.53 3.11
C LEU A 87 -12.26 8.21 2.95
N ALA A 88 -11.67 8.45 1.78
CA ALA A 88 -10.24 8.30 1.56
C ALA A 88 -9.43 9.38 2.31
N VAL A 89 -9.89 10.63 2.30
CA VAL A 89 -9.30 11.73 3.10
C VAL A 89 -9.42 11.44 4.60
N LEU A 90 -10.61 11.04 5.06
CA LEU A 90 -10.81 10.65 6.46
C LEU A 90 -9.91 9.46 6.83
N GLY A 91 -9.80 8.46 5.98
CA GLY A 91 -8.89 7.33 6.15
C GLY A 91 -7.44 7.79 6.27
N LEU A 92 -6.99 8.73 5.43
CA LEU A 92 -5.63 9.27 5.52
C LEU A 92 -5.39 9.99 6.85
N ILE A 93 -6.35 10.79 7.34
CA ILE A 93 -6.26 11.47 8.64
C ILE A 93 -6.18 10.44 9.77
N VAL A 94 -7.05 9.43 9.77
CA VAL A 94 -7.06 8.36 10.79
C VAL A 94 -5.76 7.56 10.75
N MET A 95 -5.23 7.27 9.55
CA MET A 95 -3.95 6.58 9.38
C MET A 95 -2.79 7.41 9.95
N ILE A 96 -2.75 8.73 9.68
CA ILE A 96 -1.75 9.64 10.26
C ILE A 96 -1.85 9.63 11.79
N GLY A 97 -3.07 9.75 12.34
CA GLY A 97 -3.30 9.66 13.79
C GLY A 97 -2.87 8.32 14.39
N GLY A 98 -3.17 7.20 13.72
CA GLY A 98 -2.75 5.87 14.14
C GLY A 98 -1.23 5.68 14.08
N SER A 99 -0.58 6.25 13.07
CA SER A 99 0.89 6.24 12.93
C SER A 99 1.55 7.07 14.03
N PHE A 100 1.00 8.25 14.32
CA PHE A 100 1.44 9.08 15.42
C PHE A 100 1.27 8.37 16.77
N MET A 101 0.13 7.72 17.00
CA MET A 101 -0.12 6.90 18.20
C MET A 101 0.89 5.75 18.35
N ALA A 102 1.22 5.06 17.25
CA ALA A 102 2.16 3.95 17.26
C ALA A 102 3.61 4.40 17.50
N PHE A 103 4.05 5.46 16.82
CA PHE A 103 5.48 5.75 16.63
C PHE A 103 5.96 7.06 17.28
N ALA A 104 5.08 7.90 17.84
CA ALA A 104 5.53 9.10 18.52
C ALA A 104 6.35 8.75 19.79
N PRO A 105 7.54 9.35 19.97
CA PRO A 105 8.43 9.02 21.08
C PRO A 105 7.93 9.54 22.44
N PHE A 106 7.07 10.55 22.47
CA PHE A 106 6.52 11.13 23.71
C PHE A 106 5.21 10.47 24.17
N ILE A 107 4.58 9.63 23.35
CA ILE A 107 3.41 8.84 23.75
C ILE A 107 3.91 7.53 24.36
N GLN A 108 3.68 7.31 25.65
CA GLN A 108 4.20 6.15 26.36
C GLN A 108 3.10 5.51 27.21
N PHE A 109 2.53 4.40 26.73
CA PHE A 109 1.65 3.53 27.51
C PHE A 109 1.68 2.09 26.96
N PRO A 110 1.40 1.08 27.80
CA PRO A 110 1.31 -0.31 27.35
C PRO A 110 0.27 -0.48 26.25
N GLY A 111 0.67 -1.04 25.10
CA GLY A 111 -0.24 -1.32 23.99
C GLY A 111 -0.41 -0.19 22.97
N LYS A 112 0.33 0.92 23.04
CA LYS A 112 0.25 2.02 22.04
C LYS A 112 0.41 1.55 20.59
N LEU A 113 1.29 0.57 20.34
CA LEU A 113 1.49 -0.03 19.02
C LEU A 113 0.22 -0.74 18.53
N ALA A 114 -0.44 -1.51 19.40
CA ALA A 114 -1.68 -2.19 19.07
C ALA A 114 -2.79 -1.18 18.72
N VAL A 115 -2.95 -0.13 19.53
CA VAL A 115 -3.92 0.95 19.26
C VAL A 115 -3.63 1.62 17.93
N GLY A 116 -2.37 1.99 17.67
CA GLY A 116 -1.99 2.63 16.41
C GLY A 116 -2.23 1.76 15.18
N PHE A 117 -1.88 0.47 15.23
CA PHE A 117 -2.15 -0.47 14.14
C PHE A 117 -3.66 -0.74 13.95
N LEU A 118 -4.45 -0.81 15.03
CA LEU A 118 -5.91 -0.92 14.93
C LEU A 118 -6.53 0.30 14.24
N LEU A 119 -6.05 1.51 14.55
CA LEU A 119 -6.47 2.73 13.86
C LEU A 119 -6.11 2.71 12.37
N ILE A 120 -4.92 2.23 12.02
CA ILE A 120 -4.47 2.08 10.63
C ILE A 120 -5.33 1.05 9.87
N LEU A 121 -5.67 -0.08 10.49
CA LEU A 121 -6.58 -1.08 9.91
C LEU A 121 -7.98 -0.51 9.72
N ALA A 122 -8.50 0.22 10.71
CA ALA A 122 -9.78 0.90 10.62
C ALA A 122 -9.79 1.93 9.48
N ALA A 123 -8.72 2.70 9.32
CA ALA A 123 -8.57 3.67 8.23
C ALA A 123 -8.66 3.02 6.84
N ALA A 124 -8.05 1.84 6.66
CA ALA A 124 -8.20 1.07 5.42
C ALA A 124 -9.62 0.52 5.25
N ALA A 125 -10.22 -0.01 6.33
CA ALA A 125 -11.57 -0.55 6.31
C ALA A 125 -12.65 0.50 5.97
N LEU A 126 -12.42 1.78 6.27
CA LEU A 126 -13.30 2.89 5.84
C LEU A 126 -13.50 2.97 4.32
N GLN A 127 -12.58 2.39 3.53
CA GLN A 127 -12.68 2.40 2.06
C GLN A 127 -13.63 1.31 1.53
N LEU A 128 -13.88 0.26 2.32
CA LEU A 128 -14.70 -0.88 1.91
C LEU A 128 -16.15 -0.47 1.57
N PRO A 129 -16.87 0.32 2.38
CA PRO A 129 -18.22 0.78 2.03
C PRO A 129 -18.27 1.80 0.88
N ALA A 130 -17.13 2.40 0.52
CA ALA A 130 -17.07 3.40 -0.55
C ALA A 130 -16.99 2.75 -1.93
N TRP A 131 -16.13 1.73 -2.06
CA TRP A 131 -15.90 1.01 -3.31
C TRP A 131 -15.38 -0.41 -3.05
N PRO A 132 -16.27 -1.39 -2.81
CA PRO A 132 -15.85 -2.73 -2.37
C PRO A 132 -14.92 -3.46 -3.34
N ALA A 133 -15.16 -3.34 -4.65
CA ALA A 133 -14.33 -3.96 -5.69
C ALA A 133 -12.91 -3.38 -5.70
N LEU A 134 -12.79 -2.05 -5.64
CA LEU A 134 -11.49 -1.37 -5.57
C LEU A 134 -10.76 -1.71 -4.26
N PHE A 135 -11.46 -1.71 -3.13
CA PHE A 135 -10.87 -2.09 -1.84
C PHE A 135 -10.25 -3.49 -1.92
N LYS A 136 -10.98 -4.49 -2.39
CA LYS A 136 -10.48 -5.87 -2.54
C LYS A 136 -9.29 -5.94 -3.48
N THR A 137 -9.35 -5.20 -4.59
CA THR A 137 -8.27 -5.14 -5.59
C THR A 137 -7.00 -4.52 -5.01
N LEU A 138 -7.11 -3.36 -4.35
CA LEU A 138 -5.99 -2.67 -3.71
C LEU A 138 -5.42 -3.45 -2.53
N LEU A 139 -6.27 -4.16 -1.78
CA LEU A 139 -5.83 -5.03 -0.69
C LEU A 139 -5.02 -6.22 -1.22
N ALA A 140 -5.54 -6.91 -2.24
CA ALA A 140 -4.83 -8.02 -2.89
C ALA A 140 -3.52 -7.55 -3.52
N TYR A 141 -3.56 -6.46 -4.30
CA TYR A 141 -2.37 -5.84 -4.87
C TYR A 141 -1.37 -5.44 -3.77
N GLY A 142 -1.84 -4.79 -2.70
CA GLY A 142 -1.03 -4.41 -1.55
C GLY A 142 -0.26 -5.58 -0.96
N TYR A 143 -0.92 -6.72 -0.71
CA TYR A 143 -0.22 -7.91 -0.24
C TYR A 143 0.78 -8.47 -1.26
N THR A 144 0.42 -8.54 -2.55
CA THR A 144 1.39 -8.98 -3.58
C THR A 144 2.61 -8.07 -3.70
N ALA A 145 2.46 -6.78 -3.41
CA ALA A 145 3.55 -5.81 -3.39
C ALA A 145 4.43 -5.93 -2.13
N ARG A 146 3.82 -6.21 -0.97
CA ARG A 146 4.49 -6.12 0.34
C ARG A 146 5.07 -7.43 0.85
N ILE A 147 4.53 -8.57 0.46
CA ILE A 147 5.10 -9.88 0.81
C ILE A 147 6.54 -10.01 0.27
N PRO A 148 6.84 -9.71 -1.02
CA PRO A 148 8.22 -9.73 -1.51
C PRO A 148 9.15 -8.79 -0.74
N VAL A 149 8.68 -7.60 -0.37
CA VAL A 149 9.48 -6.65 0.43
C VAL A 149 9.78 -7.21 1.81
N ALA A 150 8.80 -7.80 2.50
CA ALA A 150 9.02 -8.44 3.80
C ALA A 150 10.05 -9.58 3.69
N LEU A 151 10.00 -10.38 2.63
CA LEU A 151 11.00 -11.41 2.36
C LEU A 151 12.41 -10.83 2.11
N VAL A 152 12.51 -9.75 1.34
CA VAL A 152 13.80 -9.05 1.14
C VAL A 152 14.34 -8.53 2.48
N MET A 153 13.49 -7.92 3.30
CA MET A 153 13.88 -7.43 4.64
C MET A 153 14.30 -8.57 5.56
N PHE A 154 13.69 -9.75 5.46
CA PHE A 154 14.11 -10.93 6.22
C PHE A 154 15.59 -11.25 5.95
N PHE A 155 15.97 -11.35 4.67
CA PHE A 155 17.35 -11.66 4.29
C PHE A 155 18.30 -10.49 4.53
N ALA A 156 17.87 -9.25 4.31
CA ALA A 156 18.69 -8.07 4.56
C ALA A 156 19.05 -7.92 6.05
N ILE A 157 18.07 -8.13 6.95
CA ILE A 157 18.30 -8.03 8.40
C ILE A 157 19.23 -9.15 8.89
N GLN A 158 19.09 -10.38 8.35
CA GLN A 158 20.02 -11.47 8.69
C GLN A 158 21.42 -11.27 8.13
N GLY A 159 21.51 -10.75 6.90
CA GLY A 159 22.75 -10.61 6.15
C GLY A 159 23.48 -9.28 6.35
N HIS A 160 22.88 -8.33 7.08
CA HIS A 160 23.42 -6.98 7.29
C HIS A 160 23.85 -6.31 5.98
N TRP A 161 22.95 -6.29 5.00
CA TRP A 161 23.25 -5.81 3.65
C TRP A 161 23.56 -4.32 3.55
N GLY A 162 23.28 -3.52 4.59
CA GLY A 162 23.54 -2.08 4.60
C GLY A 162 22.64 -1.29 3.66
N THR A 163 21.44 -1.81 3.41
CA THR A 163 20.40 -1.24 2.55
C THR A 163 19.31 -0.60 3.40
N HIS A 164 18.33 0.07 2.78
CA HIS A 164 17.17 0.54 3.54
C HIS A 164 16.31 -0.60 4.10
N TYR A 165 16.46 -1.83 3.59
CA TYR A 165 15.68 -2.99 4.01
C TYR A 165 16.10 -3.52 5.39
N ASP A 166 17.31 -3.19 5.84
CA ASP A 166 17.85 -3.51 7.17
C ASP A 166 18.18 -2.26 8.01
N ALA A 167 17.86 -1.07 7.48
CA ALA A 167 18.04 0.18 8.19
C ALA A 167 17.01 0.36 9.32
N LEU A 168 17.52 0.52 10.54
CA LEU A 168 16.70 0.78 11.72
C LEU A 168 16.45 2.29 11.90
N PRO A 169 15.28 2.69 12.44
CA PRO A 169 15.06 4.07 12.85
C PRO A 169 16.13 4.55 13.85
N PRO A 170 16.35 5.87 13.97
CA PRO A 170 17.18 6.42 15.04
C PRO A 170 16.67 5.94 16.41
N GLU A 171 17.61 5.66 17.32
CA GLU A 171 17.32 5.26 18.71
C GLU A 171 16.55 3.92 18.84
N PHE A 172 16.47 3.12 17.77
CA PHE A 172 15.83 1.82 17.84
C PHE A 172 16.63 0.86 18.74
N PRO A 173 15.99 0.19 19.71
CA PRO A 173 16.70 -0.67 20.66
C PRO A 173 17.34 -1.84 19.93
N GLN A 174 18.54 -2.24 20.38
CA GLN A 174 19.16 -3.47 19.92
C GLN A 174 18.33 -4.66 20.40
N MET A 175 17.91 -5.49 19.46
CA MET A 175 17.10 -6.67 19.72
C MET A 175 17.63 -7.85 18.91
N SER A 176 17.25 -9.06 19.32
CA SER A 176 17.50 -10.26 18.51
C SER A 176 16.75 -10.20 17.18
N PHE A 177 17.10 -11.09 16.26
CA PHE A 177 16.59 -11.12 14.90
C PHE A 177 15.05 -11.05 14.82
N TRP A 178 14.35 -11.95 15.53
CA TRP A 178 12.89 -12.09 15.39
C TRP A 178 12.10 -10.85 15.85
N PRO A 179 12.34 -10.28 17.05
CA PRO A 179 11.70 -9.02 17.44
C PRO A 179 11.98 -7.89 16.45
N THR A 180 13.22 -7.75 15.99
CA THR A 180 13.59 -6.75 14.98
C THR A 180 12.79 -6.95 13.70
N TYR A 181 12.82 -8.15 13.12
CA TYR A 181 12.10 -8.47 11.89
C TYR A 181 10.59 -8.25 12.01
N VAL A 182 9.96 -8.69 13.12
CA VAL A 182 8.52 -8.52 13.32
C VAL A 182 8.15 -7.04 13.42
N MET A 183 8.92 -6.26 14.18
CA MET A 183 8.60 -4.86 14.49
C MET A 183 8.95 -3.89 13.35
N THR A 184 10.02 -4.15 12.59
CA THR A 184 10.49 -3.22 11.55
C THR A 184 10.12 -3.67 10.14
N ALA A 185 9.95 -4.97 9.90
CA ALA A 185 9.60 -5.51 8.59
C ALA A 185 8.16 -6.01 8.55
N LEU A 186 7.82 -7.06 9.29
CA LEU A 186 6.57 -7.79 9.08
C LEU A 186 5.32 -6.92 9.36
N LEU A 187 5.23 -6.32 10.55
CA LEU A 187 4.08 -5.49 10.92
C LEU A 187 3.98 -4.23 10.05
N PRO A 188 5.06 -3.44 9.83
CA PRO A 188 4.97 -2.30 8.94
C PRO A 188 4.61 -2.67 7.49
N GLN A 189 5.23 -3.71 6.92
CA GLN A 189 4.97 -4.09 5.52
C GLN A 189 3.56 -4.65 5.32
N LEU A 190 3.08 -5.51 6.21
CA LEU A 190 1.80 -6.21 6.02
C LEU A 190 0.59 -5.46 6.57
N VAL A 191 0.78 -4.49 7.48
CA VAL A 191 -0.31 -3.68 8.04
C VAL A 191 -0.23 -2.25 7.54
N PHE A 192 0.81 -1.51 7.94
CA PHE A 192 0.92 -0.08 7.63
C PHE A 192 0.96 0.18 6.12
N TRP A 193 1.84 -0.50 5.40
CA TRP A 193 2.04 -0.24 3.98
C TRP A 193 0.93 -0.80 3.09
N VAL A 194 0.24 -1.85 3.52
CA VAL A 194 -0.97 -2.34 2.86
C VAL A 194 -2.11 -1.34 3.04
N ALA A 195 -2.33 -0.84 4.27
CA ALA A 195 -3.31 0.20 4.54
C ALA A 195 -3.03 1.48 3.75
N PHE A 196 -1.77 1.92 3.71
CA PHE A 196 -1.33 3.03 2.85
C PHE A 196 -1.74 2.82 1.39
N THR A 197 -1.47 1.62 0.85
CA THR A 197 -1.79 1.29 -0.55
C THR A 197 -3.29 1.37 -0.81
N VAL A 198 -4.11 0.86 0.11
CA VAL A 198 -5.58 0.93 0.02
C VAL A 198 -6.08 2.37 0.08
N ILE A 199 -5.60 3.17 1.03
CA ILE A 199 -6.11 4.53 1.28
C ILE A 199 -5.67 5.48 0.16
N VAL A 200 -4.36 5.52 -0.15
CA VAL A 200 -3.82 6.40 -1.20
C VAL A 200 -4.30 5.95 -2.58
N GLY A 201 -4.35 4.63 -2.83
CA GLY A 201 -4.95 4.10 -4.05
C GLY A 201 -6.41 4.52 -4.20
N SER A 202 -7.21 4.43 -3.14
CA SER A 202 -8.61 4.86 -3.13
C SER A 202 -8.78 6.37 -3.36
N LEU A 203 -7.92 7.20 -2.77
CA LEU A 203 -7.96 8.64 -2.96
C LEU A 203 -7.76 9.01 -4.44
N PHE A 204 -6.70 8.49 -5.05
CA PHE A 204 -6.38 8.80 -6.44
C PHE A 204 -7.35 8.14 -7.42
N ALA A 205 -7.89 6.96 -7.09
CA ALA A 205 -8.99 6.36 -7.80
C ALA A 205 -10.25 7.25 -7.82
N GLY A 206 -10.61 7.81 -6.66
CA GLY A 206 -11.72 8.76 -6.54
C GLY A 206 -11.50 10.03 -7.35
N ILE A 207 -10.30 10.62 -7.28
CA ILE A 207 -9.92 11.81 -8.06
C ILE A 207 -9.99 11.51 -9.56
N ALA A 208 -9.39 10.42 -10.02
CA ALA A 208 -9.46 10.01 -11.42
C ALA A 208 -10.91 9.80 -11.85
N SER A 209 -11.72 9.13 -11.04
CA SER A 209 -13.13 8.92 -11.34
C SER A 209 -13.89 10.25 -11.44
N ALA A 210 -13.59 11.25 -10.60
CA ALA A 210 -14.17 12.59 -10.73
C ALA A 210 -13.81 13.28 -12.05
N ILE A 211 -12.55 13.17 -12.47
CA ILE A 211 -12.03 13.78 -13.70
C ILE A 211 -12.62 13.07 -14.94
N PHE A 212 -12.67 11.74 -14.92
CA PHE A 212 -13.07 10.93 -16.08
C PHE A 212 -14.57 10.58 -16.11
N ALA A 213 -15.34 10.80 -15.03
CA ALA A 213 -16.79 10.57 -15.00
C ALA A 213 -17.53 11.30 -16.13
N ARG A 214 -17.09 12.52 -16.50
CA ARG A 214 -17.68 13.29 -17.61
C ARG A 214 -17.46 12.67 -18.99
N ARG A 215 -16.46 11.79 -19.16
CA ARG A 215 -16.20 11.11 -20.45
C ARG A 215 -16.95 9.78 -20.57
N MET A 216 -17.30 9.16 -19.45
CA MET A 216 -18.02 7.88 -19.43
C MET A 216 -19.55 8.03 -19.49
N SER A 217 -20.09 9.24 -19.25
CA SER A 217 -21.51 9.56 -19.40
C SER A 217 -21.94 9.99 -20.82
N VAL A 218 -21.03 9.97 -21.81
CA VAL A 218 -21.26 10.51 -23.17
C VAL A 218 -21.12 9.43 -24.26
N SER A 219 -21.52 8.20 -23.97
CA SER A 219 -21.84 7.23 -25.04
C SER A 219 -23.28 6.77 -24.89
N PRO A 220 -24.24 7.45 -25.53
CA PRO A 220 -25.47 6.80 -25.92
C PRO A 220 -25.09 5.72 -26.93
N ALA A 221 -25.50 4.48 -26.67
CA ALA A 221 -25.50 3.45 -27.70
C ALA A 221 -26.38 3.94 -28.86
N HIS A 222 -25.77 4.06 -30.04
CA HIS A 222 -26.46 4.06 -31.32
C HIS A 222 -26.42 2.65 -31.89
#